data_AF-A0A0E3ZC82-F1
#
_entry.id   AF-A0A0E3ZC82-F1
#
_cell.length_a   1.000
_cell.length_b   1.000
_cell.length_c   1.000
_cell.angle_alpha   90.00
_cell.angle_beta   90.00
_cell.angle_gamma   90.00
#
_symmetry.space_group_name_H-M   'P 1'
#
loop_
_entity.id
_entity.type
_entity.pdbx_description
1 polymer ?
#
loop_
_entity_poly.entity_id
_entity_poly.type
_entity_poly.pdbx_seq_one_letter_code
_entity_poly.pdbx_strand_id
1 'polypeptide(L)'
;MKKFLLILSLISIFSCGIKEDTNKGNRLVLVGNSYYVYYDDEVIEIPSGTYLTKDTKVDDYFFSFMGKQIKDEKKLLVDLTKYFPHGITDIQRGSKPSNYTELPTYKVNGKTMVDSVKLADLLAGQDGEGLINSELSTDIIDVKNGDEVDPNVSLEGKKVEILNANGIPGFAKELGDALVNNLKMQYNAENYGKPSNFTYIVNHKLTDQELSKLINSLNFKYIKVLDDPNLKPDSDVVLITGNDEKVNYPINILTKNGSTELQNMLEGYKVVVKKDENVTDGVVIKYNKEDILIAKKLQSILNDAKLEEDNSIKQGLIIQSSR
;
A
#
# COMPACT_ATOMS: atom_id res chain seq x y z
N MET A 1 -10.78 -0.01 73.90
CA MET A 1 -11.61 0.81 72.97
C MET A 1 -10.66 1.37 71.93
N LYS A 2 -10.60 0.77 70.72
CA LYS A 2 -11.32 1.17 69.49
C LYS A 2 -11.01 2.64 69.13
N LYS A 3 -10.45 3.05 67.99
CA LYS A 3 -9.99 2.45 66.73
C LYS A 3 -9.01 3.47 66.11
N PHE A 4 -7.97 3.00 65.41
CA PHE A 4 -7.21 3.80 64.46
C PHE A 4 -8.15 4.37 63.39
N LEU A 5 -8.14 5.69 63.20
CA LEU A 5 -8.75 6.36 62.05
C LEU A 5 -7.60 6.99 61.26
N LEU A 6 -6.99 6.16 60.42
CA LEU A 6 -6.11 6.63 59.36
C LEU A 6 -7.04 7.15 58.26
N ILE A 7 -7.14 8.48 58.13
CA ILE A 7 -7.77 9.13 56.99
C ILE A 7 -6.84 8.86 55.81
N LEU A 8 -7.09 7.76 55.11
CA LEU A 8 -6.52 7.48 53.81
C LEU A 8 -7.23 8.44 52.84
N SER A 9 -6.66 9.62 52.64
CA SER A 9 -7.00 10.48 51.50
C SER A 9 -6.59 9.72 50.24
N LEU A 10 -7.46 8.84 49.76
CA LEU A 10 -7.39 8.36 48.38
C LEU A 10 -7.57 9.60 47.52
N ILE A 11 -6.44 10.06 46.99
CA ILE A 11 -6.37 10.85 45.79
C ILE A 11 -7.19 10.09 44.76
N SER A 12 -8.41 10.57 44.52
CA SER A 12 -9.20 10.23 43.35
C SER A 12 -8.44 10.82 42.17
N ILE A 13 -7.45 10.06 41.71
CA ILE A 13 -6.94 10.23 40.36
C ILE A 13 -8.16 9.99 39.49
N PHE A 14 -8.65 11.04 38.85
CA PHE A 14 -9.54 10.94 37.71
C PHE A 14 -8.84 10.04 36.69
N SER A 15 -9.06 8.73 36.79
CA SER A 15 -9.00 7.85 35.64
C SER A 15 -10.07 8.40 34.72
N CYS A 16 -9.67 9.09 33.65
CA CYS A 16 -10.51 9.23 32.47
C CYS A 16 -10.76 7.81 31.96
N GLY A 17 -11.72 7.14 32.58
CA GLY A 17 -12.24 5.87 32.16
C GLY A 17 -13.12 6.11 30.94
N ILE A 18 -12.95 5.25 29.95
CA ILE A 18 -13.92 5.09 28.86
C ILE A 18 -15.33 5.08 29.45
N LYS A 19 -16.19 5.96 28.95
CA LYS A 19 -17.58 6.08 29.42
C LYS A 19 -18.37 4.82 29.06
N GLU A 20 -19.36 4.48 29.87
CA GLU A 20 -20.34 3.45 29.51
C GLU A 20 -21.11 3.89 28.25
N ASP A 21 -21.53 2.91 27.44
CA ASP A 21 -22.23 3.18 26.18
C ASP A 21 -23.49 4.04 26.40
N THR A 22 -23.50 5.22 25.79
CA THR A 22 -24.56 6.22 25.89
C THR A 22 -25.65 6.05 24.83
N ASN A 23 -25.48 5.11 23.88
CA ASN A 23 -26.37 4.86 22.75
C ASN A 23 -26.67 6.10 21.88
N LYS A 24 -25.74 7.05 21.81
CA LYS A 24 -25.92 8.29 21.05
C LYS A 24 -24.70 8.60 20.20
N GLY A 25 -24.98 8.92 18.93
CA GLY A 25 -24.00 9.38 17.96
C GLY A 25 -23.00 8.33 17.50
N ASN A 26 -22.11 8.78 16.61
CA ASN A 26 -21.08 7.96 15.99
C ASN A 26 -19.95 7.72 16.98
N ARG A 27 -19.67 6.45 17.28
CA ARG A 27 -18.81 6.04 18.41
C ARG A 27 -18.19 4.67 18.19
N LEU A 28 -17.03 4.45 18.78
CA LEU A 28 -16.41 3.13 18.85
C LEU A 28 -16.77 2.48 20.19
N VAL A 29 -17.34 1.28 20.18
CA VAL A 29 -17.68 0.51 21.37
C VAL A 29 -16.78 -0.71 21.48
N LEU A 30 -16.06 -0.80 22.60
CA LEU A 30 -15.22 -1.93 22.95
C LEU A 30 -16.01 -2.98 23.73
N VAL A 31 -15.93 -4.22 23.29
CA VAL A 31 -16.54 -5.38 23.96
C VAL A 31 -15.50 -6.49 24.08
N GLY A 32 -14.86 -6.59 25.24
CA GLY A 32 -13.69 -7.47 25.40
C GLY A 32 -12.54 -7.02 24.47
N ASN A 33 -12.19 -7.88 23.51
CA ASN A 33 -11.17 -7.61 22.48
C ASN A 33 -11.78 -7.28 21.10
N SER A 34 -13.09 -7.08 21.03
CA SER A 34 -13.80 -6.73 19.80
C SER A 34 -14.07 -5.23 19.73
N TYR A 35 -14.10 -4.71 18.51
CA TYR A 35 -14.20 -3.29 18.18
C TYR A 35 -15.44 -3.07 17.31
N TYR A 36 -16.43 -2.32 17.79
CA TYR A 36 -17.67 -2.06 17.05
C TYR A 36 -17.82 -0.56 16.79
N VAL A 37 -17.82 -0.15 15.53
CA VAL A 37 -18.11 1.22 15.14
C VAL A 37 -19.60 1.35 14.90
N TYR A 38 -20.26 2.17 15.71
CA TYR A 38 -21.60 2.66 15.43
C TYR A 38 -21.46 3.91 14.58
N TYR A 39 -21.95 3.85 13.35
CA TYR A 39 -21.83 4.94 12.38
C TYR A 39 -23.17 5.13 11.68
N ASP A 40 -23.81 6.26 11.98
CA ASP A 40 -25.17 6.57 11.56
C ASP A 40 -26.13 5.42 11.92
N ASP A 41 -26.69 4.71 10.95
CA ASP A 41 -27.60 3.57 11.16
C ASP A 41 -26.90 2.20 11.09
N GLU A 42 -25.60 2.17 10.81
CA GLU A 42 -24.80 0.96 10.65
C GLU A 42 -23.97 0.61 11.88
N VAL A 43 -23.76 -0.69 12.09
CA VAL A 43 -22.86 -1.22 13.13
C VAL A 43 -21.82 -2.10 12.46
N ILE A 44 -20.56 -1.71 12.57
CA ILE A 44 -19.44 -2.34 11.85
C ILE A 44 -18.44 -2.93 12.84
N GLU A 45 -18.18 -4.23 12.77
CA GLU A 45 -17.13 -4.89 13.56
C GLU A 45 -15.78 -4.72 12.85
N ILE A 46 -14.79 -4.11 13.51
CA ILE A 46 -13.41 -4.09 13.04
C ILE A 46 -12.73 -5.37 13.54
N PRO A 47 -12.28 -6.28 12.66
CA PRO A 47 -11.59 -7.49 13.08
C PRO A 47 -10.28 -7.17 13.79
N SER A 48 -9.96 -7.91 14.86
CA SER A 48 -8.64 -7.84 15.50
C SER A 48 -7.52 -8.11 14.48
N GLY A 49 -6.41 -7.41 14.63
CA GLY A 49 -5.27 -7.46 13.71
C GLY A 49 -5.42 -6.58 12.45
N THR A 50 -6.55 -5.90 12.28
CA THR A 50 -6.77 -4.98 11.16
C THR A 50 -5.92 -3.73 11.33
N TYR A 51 -5.15 -3.41 10.30
CA TYR A 51 -4.36 -2.19 10.20
C TYR A 51 -5.27 -1.01 9.80
N LEU A 52 -5.29 0.03 10.65
CA LEU A 52 -5.99 1.29 10.36
C LEU A 52 -5.07 2.30 9.66
N THR A 53 -3.75 2.07 9.75
CA THR A 53 -2.71 2.77 9.00
C THR A 53 -1.65 1.77 8.57
N LYS A 54 -0.69 2.18 7.72
CA LYS A 54 0.45 1.36 7.30
C LYS A 54 1.10 0.54 8.43
N ASP A 55 1.25 1.13 9.61
CA ASP A 55 2.07 0.57 10.70
C ASP A 55 1.33 0.37 12.02
N THR A 56 0.02 0.64 12.08
CA THR A 56 -0.75 0.55 13.33
C THR A 56 -2.01 -0.29 13.16
N LYS A 57 -2.13 -1.36 13.96
CA LYS A 57 -3.34 -2.18 14.07
C LYS A 57 -4.32 -1.56 15.05
N VAL A 58 -5.60 -1.88 14.88
CA VAL A 58 -6.66 -1.51 15.82
C VAL A 58 -6.33 -1.94 17.26
N ASP A 59 -5.66 -3.08 17.44
CA ASP A 59 -5.26 -3.57 18.77
C ASP A 59 -4.15 -2.73 19.41
N ASP A 60 -3.27 -2.14 18.59
CA ASP A 60 -2.08 -1.42 19.05
C ASP A 60 -2.45 -0.14 19.82
N TYR A 61 -3.58 0.49 19.49
CA TYR A 61 -4.11 1.68 20.19
C TYR A 61 -4.52 1.39 21.64
N PHE A 62 -4.69 0.12 21.98
CA PHE A 62 -5.11 -0.34 23.30
C PHE A 62 -4.02 -1.19 23.98
N PHE A 63 -2.82 -1.27 23.39
CA PHE A 63 -1.72 -2.09 23.89
C PHE A 63 -1.16 -1.57 25.22
N SER A 64 -0.70 -2.51 26.07
CA SER A 64 -0.17 -2.23 27.41
C SER A 64 1.34 -2.43 27.48
N PHE A 65 2.08 -1.44 27.97
CA PHE A 65 3.47 -1.61 28.42
C PHE A 65 3.54 -1.53 29.95
N MET A 66 4.17 -2.53 30.58
CA MET A 66 4.36 -2.62 32.04
C MET A 66 3.08 -2.38 32.88
N GLY A 67 1.96 -3.00 32.50
CA GLY A 67 0.74 -2.98 33.32
C GLY A 67 0.01 -1.63 33.37
N LYS A 68 0.43 -0.61 32.61
CA LYS A 68 -0.37 0.60 32.35
C LYS A 68 -0.93 0.52 30.92
N GLN A 69 -2.25 0.59 30.79
CA GLN A 69 -2.89 0.81 29.49
C GLN A 69 -2.57 2.24 29.06
N ILE A 70 -1.64 2.42 28.13
CA ILE A 70 -1.42 3.70 27.46
C ILE A 70 -2.34 3.67 26.25
N LYS A 71 -3.57 4.13 26.46
CA LYS A 71 -4.54 4.23 25.38
C LYS A 71 -4.27 5.51 24.62
N ASP A 72 -4.07 5.42 23.31
CA ASP A 72 -4.03 6.59 22.45
C ASP A 72 -5.37 6.81 21.76
N GLU A 73 -6.38 7.08 22.58
CA GLU A 73 -7.77 7.26 22.15
C GLU A 73 -7.89 8.38 21.12
N LYS A 74 -7.14 9.47 21.30
CA LYS A 74 -7.14 10.61 20.37
C LYS A 74 -6.59 10.20 19.01
N LYS A 75 -5.46 9.48 18.97
CA LYS A 75 -4.88 9.03 17.71
C LYS A 75 -5.80 8.03 17.00
N LEU A 76 -6.44 7.12 17.74
CA LEU A 76 -7.41 6.20 17.16
C LEU A 76 -8.59 6.92 16.53
N LEU A 77 -9.18 7.89 17.23
CA LEU A 77 -10.29 8.67 16.68
C LEU A 77 -9.88 9.41 15.40
N VAL A 78 -8.67 9.99 15.37
CA VAL A 78 -8.10 10.63 14.17
C VAL A 78 -7.89 9.64 13.03
N ASP A 79 -7.37 8.43 13.30
CA ASP A 79 -7.14 7.45 12.24
C ASP A 79 -8.47 6.86 11.71
N LEU A 80 -9.52 6.79 12.55
CA LEU A 80 -10.85 6.35 12.14
C LEU A 80 -11.57 7.37 11.25
N THR A 81 -11.28 8.68 11.34
CA THR A 81 -11.95 9.67 10.46
C THR A 81 -11.66 9.46 8.97
N LYS A 82 -10.58 8.75 8.64
CA LYS A 82 -10.24 8.37 7.26
C LYS A 82 -11.32 7.50 6.62
N TYR A 83 -11.94 6.64 7.44
CA TYR A 83 -12.93 5.65 7.01
C TYR A 83 -14.36 6.10 7.33
N PHE A 84 -14.52 6.96 8.33
CA PHE A 84 -15.80 7.39 8.88
C PHE A 84 -15.85 8.93 8.92
N PRO A 85 -16.17 9.60 7.80
CA PRO A 85 -15.99 11.05 7.65
C PRO A 85 -16.99 11.89 8.45
N HIS A 86 -18.16 11.36 8.85
CA HIS A 86 -19.02 12.02 9.85
C HIS A 86 -18.39 12.04 11.26
N GLY A 87 -17.23 11.39 11.41
CA GLY A 87 -16.40 11.40 12.61
C GLY A 87 -16.89 10.41 13.67
N ILE A 88 -15.95 9.72 14.30
CA ILE A 88 -16.21 8.96 15.53
C ILE A 88 -15.91 9.87 16.70
N THR A 89 -16.91 10.12 17.55
CA THR A 89 -16.86 11.21 18.54
C THR A 89 -16.35 10.78 19.91
N ASP A 90 -16.44 9.48 20.23
CA ASP A 90 -15.98 8.96 21.51
C ASP A 90 -15.69 7.45 21.41
N ILE A 91 -14.93 6.94 22.38
CA ILE A 91 -14.69 5.51 22.59
C ILE A 91 -15.42 5.11 23.87
N GLN A 92 -16.23 4.06 23.80
CA GLN A 92 -17.13 3.61 24.87
C GLN A 92 -16.93 2.12 25.14
N ARG A 93 -17.34 1.66 26.33
CA ARG A 93 -17.40 0.23 26.66
C ARG A 93 -18.86 -0.19 26.75
N GLY A 94 -19.19 -1.31 26.14
CA GLY A 94 -20.58 -1.73 26.00
C GLY A 94 -20.75 -3.24 25.89
N SER A 95 -21.94 -3.61 25.43
CA SER A 95 -22.30 -5.00 25.14
C SER A 95 -22.19 -5.29 23.65
N LYS A 96 -22.01 -6.56 23.29
CA LYS A 96 -21.97 -6.98 21.89
C LYS A 96 -23.29 -6.62 21.20
N PRO A 97 -23.26 -5.94 20.04
CA PRO A 97 -24.48 -5.63 19.29
C PRO A 97 -25.17 -6.91 18.79
N SER A 98 -26.49 -6.85 18.64
CA SER A 98 -27.29 -7.98 18.12
C SER A 98 -27.09 -8.19 16.62
N ASN A 99 -26.89 -7.12 15.87
CA ASN A 99 -26.62 -7.12 14.43
C ASN A 99 -25.40 -6.23 14.16
N TYR A 100 -24.51 -6.71 13.29
CA TYR A 100 -23.38 -5.95 12.80
C TYR A 100 -22.91 -6.56 11.48
N THR A 101 -22.20 -5.77 10.69
CA THR A 101 -21.48 -6.22 9.50
C THR A 101 -19.99 -6.20 9.79
N GLU A 102 -19.24 -7.17 9.29
CA GLU A 102 -17.78 -7.15 9.43
C GLU A 102 -17.20 -6.06 8.51
N LEU A 103 -16.23 -5.29 9.01
CA LEU A 103 -15.50 -4.31 8.23
C LEU A 103 -14.90 -5.01 7.00
N PRO A 104 -15.20 -4.55 5.77
CA PRO A 104 -14.57 -5.07 4.60
C PRO A 104 -13.05 -4.93 4.71
N THR A 105 -12.32 -6.03 4.51
CA THR A 105 -10.86 -6.06 4.57
C THR A 105 -10.25 -6.78 3.37
N TYR A 106 -8.99 -6.50 3.10
CA TYR A 106 -8.16 -7.19 2.13
C TYR A 106 -6.76 -7.41 2.70
N LYS A 107 -6.03 -8.38 2.16
CA LYS A 107 -4.68 -8.72 2.63
C LYS A 107 -3.63 -8.20 1.67
N VAL A 108 -2.71 -7.37 2.17
CA VAL A 108 -1.55 -6.84 1.44
C VAL A 108 -0.29 -7.11 2.25
N ASN A 109 0.72 -7.72 1.63
CA ASN A 109 2.01 -8.02 2.30
C ASN A 109 1.86 -8.70 3.68
N GLY A 110 0.89 -9.62 3.83
CA GLY A 110 0.60 -10.31 5.09
C GLY A 110 -0.11 -9.46 6.16
N LYS A 111 -0.42 -8.20 5.87
CA LYS A 111 -1.21 -7.29 6.71
C LYS A 111 -2.68 -7.32 6.27
N THR A 112 -3.61 -7.37 7.23
CA THR A 112 -5.05 -7.21 6.98
C THR A 112 -5.38 -5.72 7.02
N MET A 113 -5.72 -5.15 5.87
CA MET A 113 -6.01 -3.72 5.67
C MET A 113 -7.51 -3.50 5.44
N VAL A 114 -8.00 -2.29 5.75
CA VAL A 114 -9.40 -1.89 5.50
C VAL A 114 -9.67 -1.74 4.01
N ASP A 115 -10.60 -2.54 3.45
CA ASP A 115 -11.07 -2.42 2.07
C ASP A 115 -12.03 -1.23 1.98
N SER A 116 -11.42 -0.07 1.76
CA SER A 116 -12.09 1.21 1.90
C SER A 116 -13.11 1.49 0.80
N VAL A 117 -12.95 0.86 -0.37
CA VAL A 117 -13.93 0.97 -1.47
C VAL A 117 -15.19 0.21 -1.09
N LYS A 118 -15.05 -1.06 -0.66
CA LYS A 118 -16.21 -1.83 -0.19
C LYS A 118 -16.83 -1.23 1.06
N LEU A 119 -16.03 -0.61 1.92
CA LEU A 119 -16.54 0.12 3.07
C LEU A 119 -17.35 1.34 2.63
N ALA A 120 -16.87 2.13 1.67
CA ALA A 120 -17.63 3.26 1.14
C ALA A 120 -18.95 2.79 0.50
N ASP A 121 -18.92 1.70 -0.28
CA ASP A 121 -20.13 1.10 -0.86
C ASP A 121 -21.12 0.61 0.21
N LEU A 122 -20.59 0.01 1.29
CA LEU A 122 -21.38 -0.44 2.44
C LEU A 122 -22.02 0.74 3.18
N LEU A 123 -21.27 1.83 3.38
CA LEU A 123 -21.74 3.02 4.09
C LEU A 123 -22.67 3.91 3.26
N ALA A 124 -22.61 3.83 1.93
CA ALA A 124 -23.40 4.65 1.02
C ALA A 124 -24.86 4.18 0.84
N GLY A 125 -25.18 2.91 1.10
CA GLY A 125 -26.51 2.35 0.83
C GLY A 125 -26.95 2.48 -0.64
N GLN A 126 -28.21 2.13 -0.97
CA GLN A 126 -28.74 2.21 -2.36
C GLN A 126 -28.85 3.64 -2.93
N ASP A 127 -28.67 4.68 -2.10
CA ASP A 127 -28.83 6.09 -2.48
C ASP A 127 -27.50 6.86 -2.34
N GLY A 128 -26.42 6.22 -2.81
CA GLY A 128 -25.03 6.63 -2.62
C GLY A 128 -24.64 7.97 -3.25
N GLU A 129 -24.87 9.06 -2.52
CA GLU A 129 -24.08 10.27 -2.66
C GLU A 129 -23.36 10.59 -1.34
N GLY A 130 -22.07 10.28 -1.32
CA GLY A 130 -21.10 11.10 -0.60
C GLY A 130 -20.32 10.46 0.53
N LEU A 131 -19.43 9.48 0.26
CA LEU A 131 -18.31 9.17 1.17
C LEU A 131 -17.03 8.69 0.45
N ILE A 132 -16.78 9.12 -0.79
CA ILE A 132 -15.44 8.93 -1.38
C ILE A 132 -14.55 10.07 -0.88
N ASN A 133 -14.09 9.96 0.37
CA ASN A 133 -13.01 10.80 0.85
C ASN A 133 -11.72 10.33 0.16
N SER A 134 -11.00 11.25 -0.47
CA SER A 134 -9.84 11.02 -1.33
C SER A 134 -8.56 10.58 -0.60
N GLU A 135 -8.68 9.85 0.50
CA GLU A 135 -7.56 9.37 1.31
C GLU A 135 -7.34 7.85 1.19
N LEU A 136 -8.17 7.16 0.39
CA LEU A 136 -8.26 5.69 0.37
C LEU A 136 -7.18 4.98 -0.46
N SER A 137 -6.28 5.70 -1.13
CA SER A 137 -5.20 5.10 -1.95
C SER A 137 -3.78 5.45 -1.53
N THR A 138 -3.60 6.27 -0.49
CA THR A 138 -2.28 6.77 -0.11
C THR A 138 -1.31 5.66 0.29
N ASP A 139 -1.82 4.49 0.71
CA ASP A 139 -0.97 3.36 1.11
C ASP A 139 -0.50 2.49 -0.09
N ILE A 140 -1.15 2.58 -1.25
CA ILE A 140 -0.75 1.88 -2.49
C ILE A 140 0.09 2.79 -3.38
N ILE A 141 -0.17 4.09 -3.32
CA ILE A 141 0.44 5.12 -4.15
C ILE A 141 1.56 5.78 -3.37
N ASP A 142 2.74 5.21 -3.52
CA ASP A 142 4.00 5.80 -3.03
C ASP A 142 4.84 6.22 -4.24
N VAL A 143 5.04 7.54 -4.35
CA VAL A 143 5.92 8.16 -5.34
C VAL A 143 7.01 8.87 -4.57
N LYS A 144 8.24 8.37 -4.70
CA LYS A 144 9.40 8.97 -4.03
C LYS A 144 9.62 10.40 -4.53
N ASN A 145 10.13 11.25 -3.64
CA ASN A 145 10.56 12.58 -4.03
C ASN A 145 11.67 12.47 -5.08
N GLY A 146 11.60 13.28 -6.14
CA GLY A 146 12.56 13.25 -7.23
C GLY A 146 14.01 13.43 -6.77
N ASP A 147 14.24 14.24 -5.72
CA ASP A 147 15.58 14.53 -5.18
C ASP A 147 16.18 13.31 -4.46
N GLU A 148 15.35 12.42 -3.94
CA GLU A 148 15.78 11.18 -3.28
C GLU A 148 16.20 10.09 -4.29
N VAL A 149 15.67 10.15 -5.51
CA VAL A 149 15.94 9.14 -6.55
C VAL A 149 17.14 9.51 -7.40
N ASP A 150 17.15 10.72 -7.97
CA ASP A 150 18.30 11.26 -8.71
C ASP A 150 18.15 12.79 -8.82
N PRO A 151 18.91 13.58 -8.04
CA PRO A 151 18.77 15.04 -8.03
C PRO A 151 19.24 15.73 -9.33
N ASN A 152 19.93 15.03 -10.23
CA ASN A 152 20.48 15.62 -11.45
C ASN A 152 19.55 15.51 -12.67
N VAL A 153 18.49 14.72 -12.57
CA VAL A 153 17.54 14.48 -13.67
C VAL A 153 16.19 15.08 -13.32
N SER A 154 15.64 15.99 -14.13
CA SER A 154 14.33 16.60 -13.84
C SER A 154 13.22 15.96 -14.68
N LEU A 155 12.06 15.73 -14.06
CA LEU A 155 10.80 15.35 -14.72
C LEU A 155 9.79 16.51 -14.74
N GLU A 156 10.21 17.70 -14.30
CA GLU A 156 9.34 18.87 -14.19
C GLU A 156 8.72 19.23 -15.55
N GLY A 157 7.40 19.38 -15.58
CA GLY A 157 6.63 19.76 -16.78
C GLY A 157 6.42 18.64 -17.80
N LYS A 158 7.00 17.44 -17.60
CA LYS A 158 6.73 16.28 -18.47
C LYS A 158 5.30 15.78 -18.31
N LYS A 159 4.68 15.37 -19.40
CA LYS A 159 3.28 14.93 -19.45
C LYS A 159 3.17 13.43 -19.35
N VAL A 160 2.51 12.94 -18.30
CA VAL A 160 2.16 11.53 -18.13
C VAL A 160 0.66 11.31 -18.33
N GLU A 161 0.30 10.37 -19.19
CA GLU A 161 -1.07 9.87 -19.27
C GLU A 161 -1.20 8.63 -18.39
N ILE A 162 -2.14 8.63 -17.45
CA ILE A 162 -2.34 7.52 -16.51
C ILE A 162 -3.66 6.80 -16.83
N LEU A 163 -3.54 5.55 -17.28
CA LEU A 163 -4.66 4.72 -17.69
C LEU A 163 -4.91 3.64 -16.63
N ASN A 164 -6.03 3.74 -15.92
CA ASN A 164 -6.35 2.82 -14.84
C ASN A 164 -6.81 1.44 -15.36
N ALA A 165 -5.97 0.42 -15.24
CA ALA A 165 -6.32 -0.96 -15.60
C ALA A 165 -6.40 -1.91 -14.39
N ASN A 166 -6.20 -1.41 -13.18
CA ASN A 166 -6.16 -2.24 -11.97
C ASN A 166 -7.53 -2.42 -11.30
N GLY A 167 -8.53 -1.64 -11.72
CA GLY A 167 -9.91 -1.71 -11.24
C GLY A 167 -10.16 -1.04 -9.88
N ILE A 168 -9.21 -0.22 -9.40
CA ILE A 168 -9.34 0.53 -8.15
C ILE A 168 -9.83 1.95 -8.51
N PRO A 169 -11.06 2.34 -8.12
CA PRO A 169 -11.56 3.70 -8.35
C PRO A 169 -10.64 4.77 -7.75
N GLY A 170 -10.50 5.92 -8.40
CA GLY A 170 -9.66 7.03 -7.91
C GLY A 170 -8.15 6.88 -8.13
N PHE A 171 -7.65 5.65 -8.28
CA PHE A 171 -6.22 5.32 -8.30
C PHE A 171 -5.40 6.15 -9.28
N ALA A 172 -5.86 6.28 -10.54
CA ALA A 172 -5.10 7.02 -11.55
C ALA A 172 -4.99 8.53 -11.23
N LYS A 173 -6.03 9.12 -10.64
CA LYS A 173 -6.01 10.52 -10.22
C LYS A 173 -5.03 10.72 -9.07
N GLU A 174 -5.10 9.88 -8.05
CA GLU A 174 -4.26 10.00 -6.87
C GLU A 174 -2.77 9.73 -7.19
N LEU A 175 -2.50 8.81 -8.13
CA LEU A 175 -1.17 8.60 -8.66
C LEU A 175 -0.67 9.85 -9.41
N GLY A 176 -1.54 10.47 -10.20
CA GLY A 176 -1.26 11.74 -10.86
C GLY A 176 -0.92 12.84 -9.88
N ASP A 177 -1.74 13.02 -8.84
CA ASP A 177 -1.53 14.00 -7.77
C ASP A 177 -0.18 13.75 -7.06
N ALA A 178 0.19 12.49 -6.81
CA ALA A 178 1.49 12.13 -6.24
C ALA A 178 2.67 12.43 -7.19
N LEU A 179 2.52 12.22 -8.50
CA LEU A 179 3.53 12.55 -9.51
C LEU A 179 3.71 14.07 -9.64
N VAL A 180 2.64 14.85 -9.52
CA VAL A 180 2.72 16.32 -9.48
C VAL A 180 3.49 16.77 -8.23
N ASN A 181 3.11 16.27 -7.06
CA ASN A 181 3.70 16.73 -5.80
C ASN A 181 5.18 16.34 -5.65
N ASN A 182 5.56 15.14 -6.10
CA ASN A 182 6.90 14.59 -5.86
C ASN A 182 7.88 14.77 -7.03
N LEU A 183 7.37 14.85 -8.27
CA LEU A 183 8.18 14.93 -9.49
C LEU A 183 7.86 16.16 -10.36
N LYS A 184 6.85 16.97 -9.98
CA LYS A 184 6.40 18.17 -10.71
C LYS A 184 6.00 17.90 -12.17
N MET A 185 5.51 16.69 -12.43
CA MET A 185 4.97 16.31 -13.74
C MET A 185 3.59 16.92 -13.96
N GLN A 186 3.13 16.93 -15.21
CA GLN A 186 1.73 17.18 -15.58
C GLN A 186 1.05 15.85 -15.88
N TYR A 187 -0.20 15.67 -15.50
CA TYR A 187 -0.90 14.41 -15.76
C TYR A 187 -2.31 14.60 -16.33
N ASN A 188 -2.75 13.58 -17.05
CA ASN A 188 -4.17 13.25 -17.24
C ASN A 188 -4.42 11.85 -16.67
N ALA A 189 -5.63 11.61 -16.17
CA ALA A 189 -6.02 10.33 -15.61
C ALA A 189 -7.36 9.89 -16.18
N GLU A 190 -7.44 8.64 -16.63
CA GLU A 190 -8.69 8.02 -17.12
C GLU A 190 -8.69 6.52 -16.85
N ASN A 191 -9.84 5.87 -17.07
CA ASN A 191 -9.93 4.42 -17.00
C ASN A 191 -9.46 3.77 -18.30
N TYR A 192 -8.71 2.68 -18.19
CA TYR A 192 -8.33 1.86 -19.33
C TYR A 192 -9.46 0.88 -19.67
N GLY A 193 -9.77 0.73 -20.95
CA GLY A 193 -10.89 -0.12 -21.40
C GLY A 193 -10.72 -1.62 -21.16
N LYS A 194 -9.56 -2.07 -20.64
CA LYS A 194 -9.26 -3.49 -20.38
C LYS A 194 -8.54 -3.63 -19.04
N PRO A 195 -8.89 -4.61 -18.20
CA PRO A 195 -8.16 -4.87 -16.97
C PRO A 195 -6.76 -5.42 -17.27
N SER A 196 -5.79 -5.12 -16.40
CA SER A 196 -4.42 -5.61 -16.48
C SER A 196 -3.86 -5.98 -15.11
N ASN A 197 -3.10 -7.07 -15.05
CA ASN A 197 -2.31 -7.41 -13.86
C ASN A 197 -0.95 -6.71 -13.89
N PHE A 198 -0.30 -6.61 -15.05
CA PHE A 198 0.97 -5.90 -15.18
C PHE A 198 0.77 -4.40 -15.33
N THR A 199 1.72 -3.62 -14.82
CA THR A 199 1.83 -2.21 -15.17
C THR A 199 2.59 -2.11 -16.49
N TYR A 200 2.12 -1.26 -17.39
CA TYR A 200 2.79 -1.03 -18.69
C TYR A 200 3.20 0.42 -18.86
N ILE A 201 4.32 0.64 -19.52
CA ILE A 201 4.77 1.95 -19.95
C ILE A 201 4.91 1.99 -21.47
N VAL A 202 4.36 3.04 -22.08
CA VAL A 202 4.72 3.47 -23.44
C VAL A 202 5.54 4.75 -23.29
N ASN A 203 6.80 4.72 -23.69
CA ASN A 203 7.66 5.90 -23.65
C ASN A 203 7.70 6.57 -25.03
N HIS A 204 7.20 7.80 -25.12
CA HIS A 204 7.21 8.56 -26.38
C HIS A 204 8.41 9.49 -26.48
N LYS A 205 8.76 10.16 -25.37
CA LYS A 205 9.70 11.31 -25.39
C LYS A 205 10.69 11.36 -24.23
N LEU A 206 10.52 10.54 -23.17
CA LEU A 206 11.48 10.54 -22.06
C LEU A 206 12.81 9.94 -22.51
N THR A 207 13.91 10.57 -22.11
CA THR A 207 15.25 9.99 -22.21
C THR A 207 15.40 8.78 -21.30
N ASP A 208 16.43 7.97 -21.52
CA ASP A 208 16.69 6.80 -20.67
C ASP A 208 16.86 7.15 -19.20
N GLN A 209 17.48 8.30 -18.90
CA GLN A 209 17.67 8.79 -17.53
C GLN A 209 16.35 9.23 -16.91
N GLU A 210 15.54 10.00 -17.64
CA GLU A 210 14.21 10.44 -17.19
C GLU A 210 13.28 9.25 -16.95
N LEU A 211 13.23 8.29 -17.88
CA LEU A 211 12.44 7.07 -17.72
C LEU A 211 12.92 6.25 -16.52
N SER A 212 14.24 6.12 -16.33
CA SER A 212 14.82 5.41 -15.19
C SER A 212 14.47 6.08 -13.85
N LYS A 213 14.50 7.42 -13.80
CA LYS A 213 14.05 8.18 -12.63
C LYS A 213 12.57 7.95 -12.35
N LEU A 214 11.71 8.00 -13.37
CA LEU A 214 10.27 7.75 -13.22
C LEU A 214 10.02 6.34 -12.64
N ILE A 215 10.56 5.28 -13.24
CA ILE A 215 10.30 3.91 -12.77
C ILE A 215 10.80 3.65 -11.34
N ASN A 216 11.91 4.28 -10.94
CA ASN A 216 12.50 4.10 -9.61
C ASN A 216 11.80 4.95 -8.53
N SER A 217 11.07 5.97 -8.96
CA SER A 217 10.18 6.77 -8.12
C SER A 217 8.87 6.04 -7.82
N LEU A 218 8.42 5.16 -8.71
CA LEU A 218 7.18 4.39 -8.58
C LEU A 218 7.36 3.11 -7.75
N ASN A 219 6.35 2.77 -6.96
CA ASN A 219 6.35 1.54 -6.16
C ASN A 219 5.98 0.25 -6.94
N PHE A 220 5.63 0.33 -8.23
CA PHE A 220 5.32 -0.85 -9.03
C PHE A 220 6.55 -1.73 -9.27
N LYS A 221 6.45 -3.03 -9.00
CA LYS A 221 7.51 -4.03 -9.18
C LYS A 221 7.56 -4.56 -10.61
N TYR A 222 6.40 -4.81 -11.21
CA TYR A 222 6.30 -5.50 -12.50
C TYR A 222 5.83 -4.54 -13.61
N ILE A 223 6.74 -3.67 -14.03
CA ILE A 223 6.52 -2.70 -15.10
C ILE A 223 7.08 -3.26 -16.42
N LYS A 224 6.23 -3.46 -17.42
CA LYS A 224 6.63 -3.88 -18.78
C LYS A 224 6.62 -2.70 -19.74
N VAL A 225 7.43 -2.79 -20.80
CA VAL A 225 7.31 -1.91 -21.97
C VAL A 225 6.18 -2.43 -22.84
N LEU A 226 5.29 -1.53 -23.24
CA LEU A 226 4.29 -1.79 -24.26
C LEU A 226 4.71 -1.08 -25.56
N ASP A 227 4.83 -1.86 -26.63
CA ASP A 227 5.10 -1.35 -27.98
C ASP A 227 3.78 -0.90 -28.64
N ASP A 228 3.31 0.28 -28.25
CA ASP A 228 2.14 0.92 -28.86
C ASP A 228 2.36 2.44 -29.01
N PRO A 229 3.12 2.87 -30.04
CA PRO A 229 3.48 4.27 -30.23
C PRO A 229 2.28 5.19 -30.52
N ASN A 230 1.10 4.64 -30.83
CA ASN A 230 -0.10 5.42 -31.13
C ASN A 230 -0.98 5.64 -29.90
N LEU A 231 -0.69 4.98 -28.77
CA LEU A 231 -1.44 5.17 -27.55
C LEU A 231 -1.10 6.54 -26.95
N LYS A 232 -2.07 7.46 -26.97
CA LYS A 232 -1.99 8.78 -26.32
C LYS A 232 -0.71 9.56 -26.72
N PRO A 233 -0.49 9.78 -28.03
CA PRO A 233 0.79 10.22 -28.59
C PRO A 233 1.20 11.65 -28.19
N ASP A 234 0.26 12.43 -27.67
CA ASP A 234 0.51 13.80 -27.21
C ASP A 234 1.24 13.84 -25.85
N SER A 235 1.19 12.75 -25.08
CA SER A 235 1.92 12.61 -23.81
C SER A 235 3.43 12.39 -24.04
N ASP A 236 4.24 12.56 -23.00
CA ASP A 236 5.66 12.17 -23.03
C ASP A 236 5.83 10.69 -22.67
N VAL A 237 4.92 10.20 -21.81
CA VAL A 237 4.87 8.80 -21.36
C VAL A 237 3.43 8.42 -21.02
N VAL A 238 3.06 7.18 -21.29
CA VAL A 238 1.79 6.58 -20.87
C VAL A 238 2.07 5.51 -19.83
N LEU A 239 1.32 5.53 -18.74
CA LEU A 239 1.37 4.54 -17.67
C LEU A 239 0.01 3.83 -17.57
N ILE A 240 -0.04 2.55 -17.92
CA ILE A 240 -1.21 1.70 -17.72
C ILE A 240 -1.03 0.96 -16.40
N THR A 241 -1.87 1.23 -15.40
CA THR A 241 -1.65 0.73 -14.03
C THR A 241 -2.13 -0.71 -13.87
N GLY A 242 -1.28 -1.57 -13.31
CA GLY A 242 -1.61 -2.96 -12.99
C GLY A 242 -1.83 -3.21 -11.50
N ASN A 243 -1.93 -4.49 -11.14
CA ASN A 243 -1.97 -4.97 -9.77
C ASN A 243 -0.90 -6.05 -9.56
N ASP A 244 0.23 -5.66 -8.97
CA ASP A 244 1.40 -6.52 -8.73
C ASP A 244 1.06 -7.79 -7.94
N GLU A 245 0.05 -7.78 -7.07
CA GLU A 245 -0.33 -8.97 -6.29
C GLU A 245 -0.87 -10.09 -7.17
N LYS A 246 -1.52 -9.71 -8.28
CA LYS A 246 -2.09 -10.63 -9.27
C LYS A 246 -1.07 -11.06 -10.33
N VAL A 247 0.14 -10.50 -10.33
CA VAL A 247 1.18 -10.82 -11.31
C VAL A 247 1.80 -12.19 -11.02
N ASN A 248 1.83 -13.06 -12.04
CA ASN A 248 2.59 -14.31 -12.01
C ASN A 248 3.89 -14.18 -12.81
N TYR A 249 4.93 -13.66 -12.16
CA TYR A 249 6.22 -13.39 -12.79
C TYR A 249 7.37 -13.92 -11.91
N PRO A 250 7.89 -15.13 -12.18
CA PRO A 250 8.96 -15.71 -11.39
C PRO A 250 10.31 -15.05 -11.69
N ILE A 251 11.07 -14.74 -10.64
CA ILE A 251 12.48 -14.38 -10.73
C ILE A 251 13.31 -15.64 -10.45
N ASN A 252 13.84 -16.26 -11.51
CA ASN A 252 14.63 -17.48 -11.40
C ASN A 252 16.08 -17.11 -11.10
N ILE A 253 16.58 -17.47 -9.93
CA ILE A 253 17.97 -17.25 -9.55
C ILE A 253 18.74 -18.55 -9.74
N LEU A 254 19.73 -18.52 -10.61
CA LEU A 254 20.69 -19.58 -10.84
C LEU A 254 21.98 -19.22 -10.10
N THR A 255 22.36 -20.02 -9.10
CA THR A 255 23.61 -19.79 -8.36
C THR A 255 24.41 -21.06 -8.17
N LYS A 256 25.73 -20.94 -7.94
CA LYS A 256 26.59 -22.11 -7.71
C LYS A 256 26.22 -22.84 -6.40
N ASN A 257 25.95 -22.10 -5.33
CA ASN A 257 25.84 -22.67 -3.98
C ASN A 257 24.42 -22.68 -3.39
N GLY A 258 23.44 -22.05 -4.07
CA GLY A 258 22.16 -21.63 -3.49
C GLY A 258 22.38 -20.40 -2.59
N SER A 259 21.77 -19.25 -2.91
CA SER A 259 22.03 -17.99 -2.17
C SER A 259 20.79 -17.49 -1.44
N THR A 260 20.85 -17.51 -0.10
CA THR A 260 19.86 -16.86 0.79
C THR A 260 19.98 -15.34 0.72
N GLU A 261 21.16 -14.79 0.42
CA GLU A 261 21.41 -13.35 0.35
C GLU A 261 20.57 -12.69 -0.75
N LEU A 262 20.61 -13.23 -1.97
CA LEU A 262 19.82 -12.70 -3.08
C LEU A 262 18.32 -12.85 -2.87
N GLN A 263 17.89 -13.92 -2.20
CA GLN A 263 16.49 -14.09 -1.81
C GLN A 263 16.04 -12.98 -0.85
N ASN A 264 16.87 -12.65 0.15
CA ASN A 264 16.58 -11.59 1.11
C ASN A 264 16.57 -10.21 0.45
N MET A 265 17.51 -9.92 -0.45
CA MET A 265 17.54 -8.64 -1.18
C MET A 265 16.30 -8.45 -2.06
N LEU A 266 15.75 -9.55 -2.58
CA LEU A 266 14.59 -9.56 -3.46
C LEU A 266 13.29 -9.90 -2.71
N GLU A 267 13.25 -9.59 -1.40
CA GLU A 267 12.04 -9.75 -0.60
C GLU A 267 10.86 -9.00 -1.24
N GLY A 268 9.71 -9.68 -1.34
CA GLY A 268 8.52 -9.17 -2.02
C GLY A 268 8.47 -9.44 -3.52
N TYR A 269 9.47 -10.09 -4.12
CA TYR A 269 9.38 -10.70 -5.46
C TYR A 269 9.10 -12.21 -5.36
N LYS A 270 8.51 -12.78 -6.40
CA LYS A 270 8.28 -14.23 -6.51
C LYS A 270 9.57 -14.93 -6.98
N VAL A 271 10.46 -15.24 -6.04
CA VAL A 271 11.79 -15.81 -6.34
C VAL A 271 11.78 -17.35 -6.36
N VAL A 272 12.47 -17.93 -7.33
CA VAL A 272 12.75 -19.37 -7.44
C VAL A 272 14.25 -19.58 -7.54
N VAL A 273 14.87 -20.29 -6.60
CA VAL A 273 16.32 -20.54 -6.61
C VAL A 273 16.62 -21.93 -7.13
N LYS A 274 17.61 -22.04 -8.02
CA LYS A 274 18.15 -23.29 -8.53
C LYS A 274 19.67 -23.25 -8.49
N LYS A 275 20.26 -24.41 -8.21
CA LYS A 275 21.72 -24.57 -8.31
C LYS A 275 22.11 -24.81 -9.77
N ASP A 276 23.15 -24.11 -10.23
CA ASP A 276 23.75 -24.29 -11.55
C ASP A 276 25.25 -24.00 -11.48
N GLU A 277 26.05 -25.02 -11.78
CA GLU A 277 27.52 -24.96 -11.71
C GLU A 277 28.12 -24.13 -12.87
N ASN A 278 27.36 -23.89 -13.95
CA ASN A 278 27.82 -23.18 -15.15
C ASN A 278 27.67 -21.66 -15.05
N VAL A 279 27.26 -21.14 -13.89
CA VAL A 279 27.07 -19.71 -13.70
C VAL A 279 28.40 -18.97 -13.76
N THR A 280 28.44 -17.90 -14.56
CA THR A 280 29.61 -17.03 -14.70
C THR A 280 29.83 -16.17 -13.45
N ASP A 281 31.05 -15.69 -13.25
CA ASP A 281 31.35 -14.82 -12.13
C ASP A 281 30.65 -13.45 -12.26
N GLY A 282 30.18 -12.92 -11.13
CA GLY A 282 29.41 -11.68 -11.05
C GLY A 282 27.90 -11.91 -10.96
N VAL A 283 27.12 -10.85 -11.20
CA VAL A 283 25.64 -10.89 -11.23
C VAL A 283 25.16 -10.43 -12.60
N VAL A 284 24.39 -11.27 -13.29
CA VAL A 284 23.79 -10.97 -14.61
C VAL A 284 22.29 -11.17 -14.53
N ILE A 285 21.54 -10.18 -14.98
CA ILE A 285 20.08 -10.16 -15.07
C ILE A 285 19.73 -10.34 -16.55
N LYS A 286 19.17 -11.50 -16.90
CA LYS A 286 18.72 -11.83 -18.25
C LYS A 286 17.21 -11.65 -18.38
N TYR A 287 16.76 -10.85 -19.34
CA TYR A 287 15.37 -10.44 -19.47
C TYR A 287 14.89 -10.46 -20.92
N ASN A 288 13.58 -10.66 -21.13
CA ASN A 288 12.97 -10.41 -22.43
C ASN A 288 12.87 -8.90 -22.68
N LYS A 289 12.95 -8.43 -23.94
CA LYS A 289 12.88 -6.99 -24.28
C LYS A 289 11.74 -6.22 -23.58
N GLU A 290 10.57 -6.83 -23.40
CA GLU A 290 9.42 -6.19 -22.76
C GLU A 290 9.61 -5.99 -21.24
N ASP A 291 10.51 -6.74 -20.64
CA ASP A 291 10.77 -6.78 -19.20
C ASP A 291 11.97 -5.92 -18.76
N ILE A 292 12.55 -5.13 -19.68
CA ILE A 292 13.72 -4.28 -19.41
C ILE A 292 13.53 -3.38 -18.18
N LEU A 293 12.33 -2.85 -17.95
CA LEU A 293 12.08 -1.96 -16.80
C LEU A 293 12.06 -2.73 -15.48
N ILE A 294 11.56 -3.96 -15.47
CA ILE A 294 11.70 -4.88 -14.33
C ILE A 294 13.18 -5.16 -14.05
N ALA A 295 13.94 -5.43 -15.12
CA ALA A 295 15.37 -5.72 -15.03
C ALA A 295 16.17 -4.52 -14.47
N LYS A 296 15.91 -3.30 -14.95
CA LYS A 296 16.50 -2.05 -14.42
C LYS A 296 16.16 -1.83 -12.95
N LYS A 297 14.91 -2.11 -12.53
CA LYS A 297 14.51 -2.00 -11.12
C LYS A 297 15.27 -2.99 -10.24
N LEU A 298 15.39 -4.24 -10.67
CA LEU A 298 16.20 -5.26 -9.97
C LEU A 298 17.70 -4.91 -9.96
N GLN A 299 18.23 -4.32 -11.03
CA GLN A 299 19.62 -3.86 -11.08
C GLN A 299 19.91 -2.83 -9.98
N SER A 300 18.98 -1.90 -9.73
CA SER A 300 19.10 -0.90 -8.66
C SER A 300 19.11 -1.50 -7.25
N ILE A 301 18.57 -2.71 -7.07
CA ILE A 301 18.56 -3.44 -5.80
C ILE A 301 19.87 -4.23 -5.63
N LEU A 302 20.31 -4.91 -6.69
CA LEU A 302 21.38 -5.91 -6.59
C LEU A 302 22.79 -5.33 -6.62
N ASN A 303 22.94 -4.07 -7.07
CA ASN A 303 24.19 -3.33 -7.27
C ASN A 303 25.21 -4.08 -8.16
N ASP A 304 25.79 -3.39 -9.14
CA ASP A 304 26.77 -3.93 -10.10
C ASP A 304 26.26 -5.05 -11.04
N ALA A 305 24.96 -5.35 -11.02
CA ALA A 305 24.38 -6.34 -11.90
C ALA A 305 24.44 -5.88 -13.36
N LYS A 306 24.89 -6.75 -14.26
CA LYS A 306 24.86 -6.51 -15.71
C LYS A 306 23.48 -6.90 -16.27
N LEU A 307 22.98 -6.10 -17.20
CA LEU A 307 21.75 -6.39 -17.93
C LEU A 307 22.10 -7.08 -19.25
N GLU A 308 21.45 -8.21 -19.55
CA GLU A 308 21.58 -8.94 -20.81
C GLU A 308 20.18 -9.26 -21.38
N GLU A 309 19.89 -8.80 -22.60
CA GLU A 309 18.62 -9.13 -23.26
C GLU A 309 18.66 -10.58 -23.78
N ASP A 310 17.63 -11.36 -23.46
CA ASP A 310 17.41 -12.73 -23.92
C ASP A 310 15.93 -12.97 -24.23
N ASN A 311 15.57 -12.82 -25.51
CA ASN A 311 14.20 -13.00 -26.01
C ASN A 311 13.74 -14.48 -26.06
N SER A 312 14.62 -15.42 -25.70
CA SER A 312 14.23 -16.82 -25.52
C SER A 312 13.43 -17.03 -24.23
N ILE A 313 13.60 -16.15 -23.24
CA ILE A 313 12.84 -16.16 -21.98
C ILE A 313 11.37 -15.83 -22.28
N LYS A 314 10.48 -16.78 -21.98
CA LYS A 314 9.04 -16.67 -22.20
C LYS A 314 8.24 -16.22 -20.99
N GLN A 315 8.76 -16.44 -19.79
CA GLN A 315 8.08 -16.09 -18.56
C GLN A 315 9.10 -15.78 -17.46
N GLY A 316 8.95 -14.60 -16.85
CA GLY A 316 9.79 -14.19 -15.75
C GLY A 316 11.14 -13.65 -16.19
N LEU A 317 12.08 -13.64 -15.26
CA LEU A 317 13.45 -13.16 -15.45
C LEU A 317 14.44 -14.19 -14.90
N ILE A 318 15.66 -14.21 -15.42
CA ILE A 318 16.74 -15.06 -14.90
C ILE A 318 17.86 -14.21 -14.31
N ILE A 319 18.25 -14.47 -13.08
CA ILE A 319 19.43 -13.89 -12.44
C ILE A 319 20.48 -14.99 -12.33
N GLN A 320 21.63 -14.79 -12.94
CA GLN A 320 22.80 -15.63 -12.76
C GLN A 320 23.74 -14.96 -11.78
N SER A 321 24.11 -15.68 -10.72
CA SER A 321 25.03 -15.17 -9.69
C SER A 321 26.04 -16.21 -9.23
N SER A 322 27.31 -15.82 -9.19
CA SER A 322 28.35 -16.60 -8.51
C SER A 322 28.38 -16.40 -6.99
N ARG A 323 27.65 -15.40 -6.47
CA ARG A 323 27.36 -15.22 -5.04
C ARG A 323 26.41 -16.32 -4.54
#